data_AF-G5SM69-F1
#
_entry.id   AF-G5SM69-F1
#
_cell.length_a   1.000
_cell.length_b   1.000
_cell.length_c   1.000
_cell.angle_alpha   90.00
_cell.angle_beta   90.00
_cell.angle_gamma   90.00
#
_symmetry.space_group_name_H-M   'P 1'
#
loop_
_entity.id
_entity.type
_entity.pdbx_description
1 polymer ?
#
loop_
_entity_poly.entity_id
_entity_poly.type
_entity_poly.pdbx_seq_one_letter_code
_entity_poly.pdbx_strand_id
1 'polypeptide(L)'
;MGLPVNLRNNMNTMKTKFYFLLSWCMIMFISCTEDIEPQFGQVAQDENGFIAKKAKQYKVTLRTNLGEQYLMGTGATPKVDYDADLKGDRFYIIGSLGGEPEYEFDENSGKLSVPYPTINYFEGGLGSDSHNLYYTIPGKWSFQVVAIHEKKENNRVCYVAYESEVKEILVKFPDVYQMRDELKDHMKSVWEEAIAQTNEKYSVQKGFWIYAVIQTENLKIEYGPTESEYYSPCDNWDRVNPGRPDIKIPIESWGYAKYPIGYFHTHTPLTYCTSDVERETGFSTADEAWQDGNETPILVYDYTSRITSGHDIHESADLYVSYDCYMRKLPTTWGELEKVY
;
A
#
# COMPACT_ATOMS: atom_id res chain seq x y z
N MET A 1 -89.90 10.08 33.94
CA MET A 1 -89.29 9.85 32.62
C MET A 1 -87.96 9.14 32.84
N GLY A 2 -87.78 7.96 32.23
CA GLY A 2 -86.48 7.32 31.94
C GLY A 2 -85.62 6.80 33.10
N LEU A 3 -85.65 5.49 33.32
CA LEU A 3 -84.76 4.65 34.15
C LEU A 3 -83.34 4.48 33.50
N PRO A 4 -82.35 3.90 34.22
CA PRO A 4 -80.93 4.32 34.28
C PRO A 4 -79.97 3.28 33.65
N VAL A 5 -78.64 3.44 33.81
CA VAL A 5 -77.60 2.39 34.01
C VAL A 5 -76.20 3.00 33.88
N ASN A 6 -75.11 2.49 34.48
CA ASN A 6 -74.79 2.13 35.85
C ASN A 6 -73.25 1.92 35.85
N LEU A 7 -72.59 2.44 36.89
CA LEU A 7 -71.34 1.98 37.54
C LEU A 7 -70.33 1.11 36.74
N ARG A 8 -69.05 1.51 36.78
CA ARG A 8 -68.05 0.79 37.60
C ARG A 8 -66.71 1.50 37.75
N ASN A 9 -66.39 1.75 39.01
CA ASN A 9 -65.08 1.99 39.58
C ASN A 9 -64.30 0.66 39.73
N ASN A 10 -62.99 0.74 39.47
CA ASN A 10 -61.86 0.23 40.24
C ASN A 10 -61.80 -1.18 40.88
N MET A 11 -60.61 -1.75 40.66
CA MET A 11 -59.74 -2.50 41.59
C MET A 11 -59.90 -4.01 41.75
N ASN A 12 -58.88 -4.70 41.21
CA ASN A 12 -58.02 -5.70 41.85
C ASN A 12 -58.69 -6.73 42.77
N THR A 13 -58.61 -8.02 42.43
CA THR A 13 -57.54 -8.92 42.92
C THR A 13 -57.75 -10.37 42.49
N MET A 14 -56.64 -10.95 42.00
CA MET A 14 -56.13 -12.30 42.29
C MET A 14 -56.84 -13.59 41.82
N LYS A 15 -55.99 -14.34 41.10
CA LYS A 15 -55.73 -15.80 41.18
C LYS A 15 -56.65 -16.70 40.33
N THR A 16 -56.23 -17.80 39.70
CA THR A 16 -54.96 -18.43 39.32
C THR A 16 -55.39 -19.69 38.54
N LYS A 17 -54.81 -19.92 37.34
CA LYS A 17 -54.56 -21.22 36.68
C LYS A 17 -55.70 -22.12 36.14
N PHE A 18 -55.51 -22.44 34.84
CA PHE A 18 -55.44 -23.78 34.20
C PHE A 18 -56.67 -24.42 33.51
N TYR A 19 -56.33 -24.99 32.34
CA TYR A 19 -57.00 -26.00 31.49
C TYR A 19 -58.08 -25.56 30.49
N PHE A 20 -57.81 -25.80 29.20
CA PHE A 20 -58.71 -26.45 28.22
C PHE A 20 -57.84 -26.91 27.02
N LEU A 21 -57.50 -28.20 26.89
CA LEU A 21 -58.23 -29.26 26.14
C LEU A 21 -58.60 -28.82 24.70
N LEU A 22 -57.83 -29.25 23.69
CA LEU A 22 -58.08 -30.46 22.87
C LEU A 22 -59.50 -30.51 22.29
N SER A 23 -59.64 -30.20 21.00
CA SER A 23 -59.89 -31.21 19.96
C SER A 23 -60.52 -30.60 18.71
N TRP A 24 -59.75 -30.63 17.63
CA TRP A 24 -60.14 -31.03 16.28
C TRP A 24 -61.34 -30.35 15.62
N CYS A 25 -61.04 -29.44 14.70
CA CYS A 25 -61.70 -29.41 13.39
C CYS A 25 -60.63 -29.30 12.31
N MET A 26 -60.49 -30.38 11.55
CA MET A 26 -59.60 -30.56 10.41
C MET A 26 -60.32 -30.05 9.16
N ILE A 27 -59.81 -29.02 8.48
CA ILE A 27 -60.04 -28.80 7.05
C ILE A 27 -58.68 -28.46 6.43
N MET A 28 -58.26 -29.35 5.53
CA MET A 28 -57.03 -29.26 4.75
C MET A 28 -57.02 -28.02 3.85
N PHE A 29 -55.92 -27.27 3.89
CA PHE A 29 -55.38 -26.62 2.70
C PHE A 29 -54.01 -27.24 2.41
N ILE A 30 -53.88 -27.74 1.19
CA ILE A 30 -52.62 -28.19 0.59
C ILE A 30 -51.75 -26.94 0.43
N SER A 31 -50.75 -26.79 1.29
CA SER A 31 -49.67 -25.83 1.13
C SER A 31 -48.45 -26.60 0.65
N CYS A 32 -47.89 -26.21 -0.49
CA CYS A 32 -46.54 -26.56 -0.90
C CYS A 32 -45.62 -26.31 0.29
N THR A 33 -44.95 -27.35 0.79
CA THR A 33 -43.84 -27.17 1.73
C THR A 33 -42.63 -26.80 0.90
N GLU A 34 -42.30 -25.51 0.91
CA GLU A 34 -40.95 -25.04 0.65
C GLU A 34 -40.05 -25.61 1.74
N ASP A 35 -39.01 -26.36 1.35
CA ASP A 35 -37.97 -26.79 2.26
C ASP A 35 -37.15 -25.59 2.71
N ILE A 36 -37.14 -25.36 4.02
CA ILE A 36 -36.41 -24.30 4.72
C ILE A 36 -35.05 -24.82 5.20
N GLU A 37 -33.99 -24.15 4.71
CA GLU A 37 -32.66 -23.85 5.31
C GLU A 37 -31.61 -24.96 5.57
N PRO A 38 -30.32 -24.57 5.54
CA PRO A 38 -29.69 -24.07 6.77
C PRO A 38 -29.03 -22.69 6.61
N GLN A 39 -29.30 -21.81 7.59
CA GLN A 39 -28.53 -20.62 7.93
C GLN A 39 -27.07 -20.98 8.25
N PHE A 40 -26.12 -20.11 7.91
CA PHE A 40 -25.08 -19.62 8.83
C PHE A 40 -24.27 -18.48 8.18
N GLY A 41 -24.14 -17.37 8.91
CA GLY A 41 -23.25 -16.22 8.61
C GLY A 41 -23.50 -15.08 9.59
N GLN A 42 -22.46 -14.61 10.27
CA GLN A 42 -22.54 -13.63 11.37
C GLN A 42 -23.15 -12.29 10.93
N VAL A 43 -24.11 -11.81 11.73
CA VAL A 43 -24.85 -10.56 11.50
C VAL A 43 -24.16 -9.42 12.23
N ALA A 44 -23.69 -8.40 11.50
CA ALA A 44 -23.38 -7.08 12.04
C ALA A 44 -24.49 -6.10 11.59
N GLN A 45 -25.02 -5.30 12.52
CA GLN A 45 -26.13 -4.37 12.30
C GLN A 45 -25.63 -3.00 11.83
N ASP A 46 -26.27 -2.44 10.80
CA ASP A 46 -26.44 -0.99 10.66
C ASP A 46 -27.84 -0.63 10.13
N GLU A 47 -28.15 0.67 10.14
CA GLU A 47 -29.50 1.23 10.27
C GLU A 47 -30.31 1.29 8.97
N ASN A 48 -29.80 0.76 7.85
CA ASN A 48 -30.36 1.01 6.51
C ASN A 48 -30.81 -0.24 5.72
N GLY A 49 -31.04 -1.36 6.39
CA GLY A 49 -31.72 -2.51 5.79
C GLY A 49 -30.78 -3.64 5.40
N PHE A 50 -31.33 -4.86 5.48
CA PHE A 50 -30.63 -6.11 5.32
C PHE A 50 -29.85 -6.21 4.00
N ILE A 51 -28.52 -6.23 4.05
CA ILE A 51 -27.72 -6.88 3.02
C ILE A 51 -27.16 -8.16 3.63
N ALA A 52 -27.93 -9.24 3.53
CA ALA A 52 -27.34 -10.56 3.66
C ALA A 52 -26.33 -10.71 2.50
N LYS A 53 -25.03 -10.78 2.79
CA LYS A 53 -24.05 -11.28 1.82
C LYS A 53 -24.45 -12.73 1.51
N LYS A 54 -25.25 -12.90 0.45
CA LYS A 54 -25.73 -14.20 -0.03
C LYS A 54 -24.48 -15.05 -0.28
N ALA A 55 -24.46 -16.29 0.21
CA ALA A 55 -23.35 -17.21 -0.06
C ALA A 55 -23.11 -17.25 -1.57
N LYS A 56 -21.89 -16.90 -2.00
CA LYS A 56 -21.53 -16.88 -3.41
C LYS A 56 -21.67 -18.30 -3.94
N GLN A 57 -22.65 -18.50 -4.83
CA GLN A 57 -22.95 -19.79 -5.43
C GLN A 57 -21.75 -20.40 -6.16
N TYR A 58 -20.88 -19.54 -6.71
CA TYR A 58 -19.67 -19.92 -7.41
C TYR A 58 -18.43 -19.39 -6.71
N LYS A 59 -17.35 -20.16 -6.79
CA LYS A 59 -16.03 -19.83 -6.25
C LYS A 59 -15.16 -19.16 -7.32
N VAL A 60 -14.50 -18.08 -6.91
CA VAL A 60 -13.41 -17.43 -7.64
C VAL A 60 -12.26 -17.20 -6.67
N THR A 61 -11.01 -17.42 -7.08
CA THR A 61 -9.84 -17.29 -6.20
C THR A 61 -8.64 -16.73 -6.95
N LEU A 62 -8.00 -15.72 -6.36
CA LEU A 62 -6.72 -15.19 -6.85
C LEU A 62 -5.55 -15.94 -6.22
N ARG A 63 -4.70 -16.54 -7.05
CA ARG A 63 -3.42 -17.14 -6.66
C ARG A 63 -2.26 -16.37 -7.26
N THR A 64 -1.18 -16.33 -6.51
CA THR A 64 0.09 -15.72 -6.89
C THR A 64 1.17 -16.79 -6.91
N ASN A 65 2.05 -16.79 -7.91
CA ASN A 65 3.03 -17.87 -8.13
C ASN A 65 4.33 -17.70 -7.31
N LEU A 66 4.64 -16.48 -6.86
CA LEU A 66 5.93 -16.11 -6.24
C LEU A 66 5.79 -15.62 -4.78
N GLY A 67 4.66 -15.94 -4.13
CA GLY A 67 4.33 -15.45 -2.79
C GLY A 67 3.53 -14.14 -2.81
N GLU A 68 3.57 -13.41 -1.70
CA GLU A 68 2.79 -12.19 -1.43
C GLU A 68 3.67 -10.94 -1.35
N GLN A 69 4.91 -11.02 -1.84
CA GLN A 69 5.86 -9.91 -1.81
C GLN A 69 6.62 -9.82 -3.15
N TYR A 70 6.68 -8.63 -3.72
CA TYR A 70 7.25 -8.35 -5.03
C TYR A 70 8.12 -7.10 -4.97
N LEU A 71 9.20 -7.03 -5.74
CA LEU A 71 9.91 -5.78 -5.99
C LEU A 71 9.11 -4.96 -7.01
N MET A 72 9.06 -3.64 -6.86
CA MET A 72 8.44 -2.79 -7.87
C MET A 72 9.09 -2.95 -9.25
N GLY A 73 8.30 -2.87 -10.32
CA GLY A 73 8.75 -3.15 -11.69
C GLY A 73 8.87 -4.64 -12.03
N THR A 74 8.44 -5.54 -11.13
CA THR A 74 8.34 -6.97 -11.46
C THR A 74 6.94 -7.32 -11.97
N GLY A 75 6.90 -8.20 -12.97
CA GLY A 75 5.67 -8.81 -13.47
C GLY A 75 5.43 -10.16 -12.80
N ALA A 76 4.18 -10.44 -12.42
CA ALA A 76 3.75 -11.78 -12.03
C ALA A 76 2.49 -12.17 -12.77
N THR A 77 2.43 -13.41 -13.21
CA THR A 77 1.21 -13.98 -13.79
C THR A 77 0.26 -14.39 -12.65
N PRO A 78 -0.82 -13.64 -12.34
CA PRO A 78 -1.87 -14.14 -11.46
C PRO A 78 -2.49 -15.41 -12.05
N LYS A 79 -2.88 -16.33 -11.18
CA LYS A 79 -3.76 -17.44 -11.55
C LYS A 79 -5.11 -17.18 -10.93
N VAL A 80 -6.15 -17.21 -11.74
CA VAL A 80 -7.53 -17.15 -11.26
C VAL A 80 -8.08 -18.56 -11.33
N ASP A 81 -8.37 -19.15 -10.17
CA ASP A 81 -9.18 -20.36 -10.13
C ASP A 81 -10.65 -19.97 -10.10
N TYR A 82 -11.47 -20.70 -10.83
CA TYR A 82 -12.89 -20.42 -10.93
C TYR A 82 -13.66 -21.73 -11.18
N ASP A 83 -14.92 -21.76 -10.78
CA ASP A 83 -15.81 -22.85 -11.11
C ASP A 83 -16.04 -22.91 -12.62
N ALA A 84 -16.09 -24.11 -13.21
CA ALA A 84 -16.13 -24.32 -14.66
C ALA A 84 -17.28 -23.58 -15.36
N ASP A 85 -18.38 -23.34 -14.65
CA ASP A 85 -19.56 -22.61 -15.14
C ASP A 85 -19.27 -21.13 -15.43
N LEU A 86 -18.21 -20.57 -14.85
CA LEU A 86 -17.76 -19.19 -15.09
C LEU A 86 -16.81 -19.08 -16.31
N LYS A 87 -16.52 -20.18 -17.02
CA LYS A 87 -15.60 -20.15 -18.16
C LYS A 87 -16.16 -19.26 -19.28
N GLY A 88 -15.33 -18.30 -19.72
CA GLY A 88 -15.69 -17.31 -20.74
C GLY A 88 -16.32 -16.04 -20.17
N ASP A 89 -16.67 -16.01 -18.88
CA ASP A 89 -17.15 -14.80 -18.22
C ASP A 89 -16.07 -13.74 -18.16
N ARG A 90 -16.52 -12.48 -18.15
CA ARG A 90 -15.61 -11.36 -17.95
C ARG A 90 -15.15 -11.32 -16.50
N PHE A 91 -13.90 -11.00 -16.27
CA PHE A 91 -13.41 -10.74 -14.92
C PHE A 91 -12.49 -9.53 -14.87
N TYR A 92 -12.40 -8.97 -13.67
CA TYR A 92 -11.54 -7.86 -13.33
C TYR A 92 -10.58 -8.27 -12.21
N ILE A 93 -9.35 -7.78 -12.26
CA ILE A 93 -8.44 -7.77 -11.11
C ILE A 93 -8.36 -6.33 -10.63
N ILE A 94 -8.93 -6.07 -9.46
CA ILE A 94 -8.95 -4.74 -8.85
C ILE A 94 -8.04 -4.72 -7.63
N GLY A 95 -7.41 -3.57 -7.37
CA GLY A 95 -6.48 -3.40 -6.27
C GLY A 95 -6.64 -2.05 -5.58
N SER A 96 -6.50 -2.02 -4.26
CA SER A 96 -6.52 -0.80 -3.45
C SER A 96 -5.32 -0.76 -2.51
N LEU A 97 -4.73 0.41 -2.31
CA LEU A 97 -3.59 0.63 -1.43
C LEU A 97 -4.07 0.83 0.02
N GLY A 98 -3.76 -0.13 0.88
CA GLY A 98 -4.09 -0.19 2.33
C GLY A 98 -5.57 -0.11 2.72
N GLY A 99 -6.46 -0.49 1.81
CA GLY A 99 -7.87 -0.73 2.09
C GLY A 99 -8.40 -1.90 1.28
N GLU A 100 -9.64 -2.34 1.53
CA GLU A 100 -10.30 -3.30 0.63
C GLU A 100 -10.62 -2.62 -0.72
N PRO A 101 -10.54 -3.33 -1.85
CA PRO A 101 -10.99 -2.81 -3.14
C PRO A 101 -12.49 -2.52 -3.14
N GLU A 102 -12.87 -1.37 -3.66
CA GLU A 102 -14.27 -0.97 -3.86
C GLU A 102 -14.61 -0.94 -5.35
N TYR A 103 -15.86 -1.24 -5.70
CA TYR A 103 -16.36 -1.14 -7.07
C TYR A 103 -17.87 -0.88 -7.10
N GLU A 104 -18.33 -0.27 -8.19
CA GLU A 104 -19.75 -0.12 -8.53
C GLU A 104 -20.11 -1.11 -9.64
N PHE A 105 -21.27 -1.75 -9.53
CA PHE A 105 -21.74 -2.75 -10.48
C PHE A 105 -23.19 -2.49 -10.92
N ASP A 106 -23.40 -2.45 -12.24
CA ASP A 106 -24.74 -2.38 -12.83
C ASP A 106 -25.18 -3.77 -13.30
N GLU A 107 -26.08 -4.38 -12.55
CA GLU A 107 -26.66 -5.70 -12.81
C GLU A 107 -27.41 -5.79 -14.16
N ASN A 108 -27.78 -4.67 -14.77
CA ASN A 108 -28.51 -4.67 -16.04
C ASN A 108 -27.57 -4.69 -17.25
N SER A 109 -26.41 -4.05 -17.15
CA SER A 109 -25.44 -3.95 -18.22
C SER A 109 -24.21 -4.83 -18.03
N GLY A 110 -23.99 -5.35 -16.81
CA GLY A 110 -22.78 -6.07 -16.44
C GLY A 110 -21.56 -5.16 -16.35
N LYS A 111 -21.75 -3.84 -16.31
CA LYS A 111 -20.67 -2.87 -16.25
C LYS A 111 -20.15 -2.78 -14.81
N LEU A 112 -18.83 -2.90 -14.66
CA LEU A 112 -18.10 -2.65 -13.43
C LEU A 112 -17.31 -1.34 -13.56
N SER A 113 -17.35 -0.51 -12.54
CA SER A 113 -16.56 0.73 -12.45
C SER A 113 -15.80 0.75 -11.13
N VAL A 114 -14.55 1.20 -11.14
CA VAL A 114 -13.71 1.28 -9.94
C VAL A 114 -13.53 2.74 -9.53
N PRO A 115 -13.98 3.15 -8.33
CA PRO A 115 -13.68 4.47 -7.81
C PRO A 115 -12.23 4.54 -7.30
N TYR A 116 -11.57 5.68 -7.50
CA TYR A 116 -10.32 5.98 -6.80
C TYR A 116 -10.57 5.94 -5.29
N PRO A 117 -9.71 5.30 -4.46
CA PRO A 117 -8.34 4.85 -4.73
C PRO A 117 -8.16 3.45 -5.35
N THR A 118 -9.24 2.75 -5.72
CA THR A 118 -9.16 1.43 -6.34
C THR A 118 -8.77 1.55 -7.81
N ILE A 119 -7.84 0.70 -8.24
CA ILE A 119 -7.36 0.63 -9.62
C ILE A 119 -7.79 -0.69 -10.25
N ASN A 120 -8.23 -0.63 -11.50
CA ASN A 120 -8.39 -1.81 -12.34
C ASN A 120 -7.03 -2.16 -12.96
N TYR A 121 -6.45 -3.28 -12.53
CA TYR A 121 -5.19 -3.77 -13.05
C TYR A 121 -5.38 -4.64 -14.30
N PHE A 122 -6.53 -5.29 -14.45
CA PHE A 122 -6.78 -6.16 -15.59
C PHE A 122 -8.28 -6.38 -15.84
N GLU A 123 -8.68 -6.39 -17.10
CA GLU A 123 -9.98 -6.86 -17.58
C GLU A 123 -9.76 -7.95 -18.63
N GLY A 124 -10.43 -9.08 -18.50
CA GLY A 124 -10.31 -10.19 -19.45
C GLY A 124 -11.40 -11.24 -19.33
N GLY A 125 -11.23 -12.36 -20.03
CA GLY A 125 -12.15 -13.50 -19.98
C GLY A 125 -11.59 -14.67 -19.18
N LEU A 126 -12.41 -15.33 -18.36
CA LEU A 126 -11.99 -16.51 -17.61
C LEU A 126 -11.68 -17.66 -18.57
N GLY A 127 -10.42 -18.11 -18.56
CA GLY A 127 -9.92 -19.18 -19.43
C GLY A 127 -9.28 -18.72 -20.74
N SER A 128 -9.12 -17.41 -20.96
CA SER A 128 -8.18 -16.88 -21.96
C SER A 128 -6.74 -16.80 -21.40
N ASP A 129 -5.76 -16.58 -22.27
CA ASP A 129 -4.31 -16.62 -21.99
C ASP A 129 -3.86 -15.84 -20.74
N SER A 130 -2.68 -16.21 -20.24
CA SER A 130 -2.04 -15.61 -19.08
C SER A 130 -1.75 -14.12 -19.26
N HIS A 131 -2.27 -13.29 -18.35
CA HIS A 131 -1.88 -11.88 -18.22
C HIS A 131 -0.81 -11.72 -17.13
N ASN A 132 0.15 -10.80 -17.33
CA ASN A 132 1.10 -10.41 -16.31
C ASN A 132 0.61 -9.15 -15.59
N LEU A 133 0.41 -9.24 -14.28
CA LEU A 133 0.26 -8.06 -13.43
C LEU A 133 1.63 -7.45 -13.19
N TYR A 134 1.77 -6.18 -13.52
CA TYR A 134 2.97 -5.41 -13.23
C TYR A 134 2.79 -4.62 -11.95
N TYR A 135 3.66 -4.87 -10.98
CA TYR A 135 3.65 -4.18 -9.69
C TYR A 135 4.50 -2.92 -9.79
N THR A 136 3.94 -1.86 -10.36
CA THR A 136 4.66 -0.60 -10.62
C THR A 136 4.57 0.39 -9.46
N ILE A 137 3.56 0.26 -8.60
CA ILE A 137 3.30 1.16 -7.47
C ILE A 137 3.66 0.44 -6.16
N PRO A 138 4.67 0.93 -5.41
CA PRO A 138 5.07 0.33 -4.15
C PRO A 138 4.00 0.53 -3.06
N GLY A 139 3.93 -0.40 -2.11
CA GLY A 139 3.00 -0.32 -0.99
C GLY A 139 2.38 -1.65 -0.59
N LYS A 140 1.48 -1.59 0.40
CA LYS A 140 0.67 -2.73 0.84
C LYS A 140 -0.66 -2.73 0.13
N TRP A 141 -0.81 -3.61 -0.85
CA TRP A 141 -1.98 -3.67 -1.70
C TRP A 141 -2.92 -4.80 -1.30
N SER A 142 -4.22 -4.51 -1.34
CA SER A 142 -5.28 -5.51 -1.28
C SER A 142 -5.80 -5.74 -2.69
N PHE A 143 -5.79 -6.98 -3.16
CA PHE A 143 -6.28 -7.36 -4.49
C PHE A 143 -7.51 -8.26 -4.39
N GLN A 144 -8.44 -8.10 -5.33
CA GLN A 144 -9.62 -8.93 -5.46
C GLN A 144 -9.91 -9.21 -6.94
N VAL A 145 -10.38 -10.43 -7.22
CA VAL A 145 -10.95 -10.77 -8.52
C VAL A 145 -12.45 -10.59 -8.46
N VAL A 146 -13.04 -9.95 -9.47
CA VAL A 146 -14.49 -9.85 -9.64
C VAL A 146 -14.88 -10.44 -10.99
N ALA A 147 -15.57 -11.58 -10.99
CA ALA A 147 -16.11 -12.22 -12.19
C ALA A 147 -17.56 -11.79 -12.42
N ILE A 148 -17.91 -11.44 -13.66
CA ILE A 148 -19.24 -10.99 -14.06
C ILE A 148 -19.90 -12.07 -14.90
N HIS A 149 -20.92 -12.71 -14.32
CA HIS A 149 -21.65 -13.81 -14.93
C HIS A 149 -22.99 -13.34 -15.51
N GLU A 150 -23.29 -13.73 -16.74
CA GLU A 150 -24.59 -13.50 -17.36
C GLU A 150 -25.61 -14.54 -16.85
N LYS A 151 -26.70 -14.08 -16.24
CA LYS A 151 -27.86 -14.90 -15.88
C LYS A 151 -29.04 -14.59 -16.77
N LYS A 152 -29.73 -15.65 -17.20
CA LYS A 152 -31.01 -15.56 -17.92
C LYS A 152 -32.12 -15.95 -16.98
N GLU A 153 -32.88 -14.96 -16.53
CA GLU A 153 -34.04 -15.16 -15.65
C GLU A 153 -35.28 -14.55 -16.31
N ASN A 154 -36.36 -15.33 -16.44
CA ASN A 154 -37.66 -14.84 -16.91
C ASN A 154 -37.61 -14.05 -18.24
N ASN A 155 -36.87 -14.55 -19.25
CA ASN A 155 -36.63 -13.88 -20.54
C ASN A 155 -35.91 -12.52 -20.45
N ARG A 156 -35.27 -12.21 -19.32
CA ARG A 156 -34.39 -11.07 -19.14
C ARG A 156 -32.96 -11.54 -18.92
N VAL A 157 -32.02 -10.79 -19.47
CA VAL A 157 -30.60 -10.92 -19.15
C VAL A 157 -30.30 -9.99 -17.97
N CYS A 158 -29.72 -10.55 -16.91
CA CYS A 158 -29.13 -9.81 -15.81
C CYS A 158 -27.70 -10.33 -15.57
N TYR A 159 -26.92 -9.59 -14.81
CA TYR A 159 -25.54 -9.94 -14.50
C TYR A 159 -25.36 -10.03 -12.98
N VAL A 160 -24.49 -10.94 -12.56
CA VAL A 160 -24.13 -11.12 -11.14
C VAL A 160 -22.62 -11.07 -10.99
N ALA A 161 -22.14 -10.35 -9.99
CA ALA A 161 -20.73 -10.30 -9.63
C ALA A 161 -20.36 -11.39 -8.60
N TYR A 162 -19.29 -12.13 -8.87
CA TYR A 162 -18.70 -13.11 -7.97
C TYR A 162 -17.27 -12.69 -7.65
N GLU A 163 -17.03 -12.35 -6.38
CA GLU A 163 -15.72 -11.86 -5.95
C GLU A 163 -14.92 -12.96 -5.24
N SER A 164 -13.60 -12.92 -5.39
CA SER A 164 -12.70 -13.71 -4.55
C SER A 164 -12.59 -13.17 -3.13
N GLU A 165 -11.91 -13.92 -2.27
CA GLU A 165 -11.30 -13.34 -1.07
C GLU A 165 -10.32 -12.23 -1.45
N VAL A 166 -10.16 -11.27 -0.55
CA VAL A 166 -9.16 -10.20 -0.67
C VAL A 166 -7.80 -10.77 -0.35
N LYS A 167 -6.81 -10.49 -1.19
CA LYS A 167 -5.44 -10.95 -1.04
C LYS A 167 -4.48 -9.79 -0.85
N GLU A 168 -3.72 -9.81 0.24
CA GLU A 168 -2.65 -8.83 0.47
C GLU A 168 -1.42 -9.16 -0.37
N ILE A 169 -0.85 -8.14 -1.01
CA ILE A 169 0.39 -8.20 -1.77
C ILE A 169 1.25 -6.98 -1.40
N LEU A 170 2.49 -7.23 -1.00
CA LEU A 170 3.47 -6.19 -0.69
C LEU A 170 4.33 -5.90 -1.92
N VAL A 171 4.34 -4.65 -2.38
CA VAL A 171 5.20 -4.19 -3.46
C VAL A 171 6.31 -3.32 -2.89
N LYS A 172 7.53 -3.83 -2.85
CA LYS A 172 8.72 -3.25 -2.22
C LYS A 172 9.41 -2.22 -3.11
N PHE A 173 9.93 -1.19 -2.47
CA PHE A 173 10.97 -0.36 -3.06
C PHE A 173 12.28 -1.16 -3.22
N PRO A 174 13.22 -0.69 -4.06
CA PRO A 174 14.59 -1.16 -4.02
C PRO A 174 15.21 -0.91 -2.65
N ASP A 175 16.05 -1.83 -2.20
CA ASP A 175 16.81 -1.65 -0.96
C ASP A 175 18.07 -0.79 -1.16
N VAL A 176 18.67 -0.39 -0.05
CA VAL A 176 19.86 0.47 0.00
C VAL A 176 21.09 -0.16 -0.64
N TYR A 177 21.17 -1.49 -0.69
CA TYR A 177 22.26 -2.19 -1.35
C TYR A 177 22.13 -2.12 -2.86
N GLN A 178 20.91 -2.23 -3.39
CA GLN A 178 20.64 -1.94 -4.81
C GLN A 178 20.98 -0.49 -5.15
N MET A 179 20.58 0.48 -4.30
CA MET A 179 20.93 1.89 -4.49
C MET A 179 22.44 2.11 -4.54
N ARG A 180 23.17 1.52 -3.58
CA ARG A 180 24.64 1.55 -3.54
C ARG A 180 25.23 0.99 -4.83
N ASP A 181 24.83 -0.22 -5.22
CA ASP A 181 25.46 -0.92 -6.32
C ASP A 181 25.29 -0.19 -7.66
N GLU A 182 24.13 0.43 -7.88
CA GLU A 182 23.83 1.24 -9.07
C GLU A 182 24.54 2.60 -9.06
N LEU A 183 24.72 3.24 -7.89
CA LEU A 183 25.15 4.64 -7.80
C LEU A 183 26.53 4.88 -7.18
N LYS A 184 27.25 3.85 -6.73
CA LYS A 184 28.53 3.97 -6.02
C LYS A 184 29.57 4.85 -6.72
N ASP A 185 29.67 4.76 -8.05
CA ASP A 185 30.67 5.50 -8.82
C ASP A 185 30.30 7.00 -8.86
N HIS A 186 29.01 7.31 -8.95
CA HIS A 186 28.53 8.68 -8.88
C HIS A 186 28.69 9.26 -7.47
N MET A 187 28.36 8.50 -6.42
CA MET A 187 28.56 8.89 -5.02
C MET A 187 30.04 9.21 -4.73
N LYS A 188 30.97 8.39 -5.24
CA LYS A 188 32.40 8.66 -5.16
C LYS A 188 32.80 9.94 -5.90
N SER A 189 32.27 10.16 -7.11
CA SER A 189 32.50 11.41 -7.84
C SER A 189 32.04 12.64 -7.06
N VAL A 190 30.88 12.57 -6.40
CA VAL A 190 30.36 13.67 -5.58
C VAL A 190 31.22 13.91 -4.34
N TRP A 191 31.77 12.86 -3.73
CA TRP A 191 32.78 12.98 -2.69
C TRP A 191 34.04 13.72 -3.18
N GLU A 192 34.60 13.29 -4.32
CA GLU A 192 35.78 13.93 -4.91
C GLU A 192 35.52 15.42 -5.23
N GLU A 193 34.32 15.77 -5.68
CA GLU A 193 33.92 17.16 -5.89
C GLU A 193 33.80 17.96 -4.59
N ALA A 194 33.28 17.37 -3.50
CA ALA A 194 33.20 18.02 -2.19
C ALA A 194 34.60 18.33 -1.63
N ILE A 195 35.52 17.36 -1.76
CA ILE A 195 36.93 17.52 -1.38
C ILE A 195 37.60 18.61 -2.20
N ALA A 196 37.44 18.60 -3.52
CA ALA A 196 38.05 19.59 -4.40
C ALA A 196 37.57 21.03 -4.14
N GLN A 197 36.34 21.21 -3.62
CA GLN A 197 35.78 22.52 -3.32
C GLN A 197 36.13 23.03 -1.92
N THR A 198 36.49 22.13 -0.99
CA THR A 198 36.85 22.49 0.38
C THR A 198 38.17 23.27 0.44
N ASN A 199 38.23 24.33 1.25
CA ASN A 199 39.41 25.18 1.43
C ASN A 199 39.41 25.90 2.80
N GLU A 200 40.40 26.77 3.02
CA GLU A 200 40.59 27.55 4.25
C GLU A 200 39.39 28.40 4.71
N LYS A 201 38.43 28.68 3.82
CA LYS A 201 37.25 29.47 4.15
C LYS A 201 36.01 28.63 4.46
N TYR A 202 35.92 27.43 3.88
CA TYR A 202 34.74 26.60 4.01
C TYR A 202 35.04 25.12 3.80
N SER A 203 34.34 24.28 4.56
CA SER A 203 34.17 22.86 4.25
C SER A 203 32.86 22.64 3.48
N VAL A 204 32.87 21.74 2.51
CA VAL A 204 31.73 21.51 1.61
C VAL A 204 31.11 20.16 1.87
N GLN A 205 29.79 20.16 2.07
CA GLN A 205 28.96 18.97 2.03
C GLN A 205 28.14 19.00 0.73
N LYS A 206 28.05 17.84 0.08
CA LYS A 206 27.22 17.59 -1.09
C LYS A 206 26.30 16.42 -0.84
N GLY A 207 25.12 16.45 -1.48
CA GLY A 207 24.16 15.36 -1.42
C GLY A 207 23.18 15.36 -2.58
N PHE A 208 22.40 14.29 -2.73
CA PHE A 208 21.35 14.19 -3.73
C PHE A 208 20.29 13.16 -3.33
N TRP A 209 19.06 13.37 -3.80
CA TRP A 209 18.00 12.37 -3.73
C TRP A 209 18.26 11.18 -4.65
N ILE A 210 17.94 9.99 -4.17
CA ILE A 210 17.95 8.75 -4.94
C ILE A 210 16.50 8.37 -5.25
N TYR A 211 16.23 7.99 -6.49
CA TYR A 211 14.90 7.72 -6.99
C TYR A 211 14.76 6.31 -7.56
N ALA A 212 13.64 5.65 -7.24
CA ALA A 212 13.12 4.56 -8.06
C ALA A 212 12.24 5.16 -9.16
N VAL A 213 12.61 4.93 -10.41
CA VAL A 213 11.89 5.41 -11.59
C VAL A 213 11.31 4.20 -12.32
N ILE A 214 10.00 4.24 -12.57
CA ILE A 214 9.33 3.29 -13.44
C ILE A 214 8.99 4.02 -14.73
N GLN A 215 9.45 3.47 -15.85
CA GLN A 215 8.95 3.83 -17.17
C GLN A 215 8.36 2.58 -17.79
N THR A 216 7.04 2.62 -18.00
CA THR A 216 6.19 1.46 -18.37
C THR A 216 6.28 0.34 -17.34
N GLU A 217 7.25 -0.56 -17.48
CA GLU A 217 7.45 -1.75 -16.65
C GLU A 217 8.90 -1.85 -16.11
N ASN A 218 9.82 -1.01 -16.61
CA ASN A 218 11.23 -1.09 -16.24
C ASN A 218 11.53 -0.21 -15.04
N LEU A 219 12.01 -0.84 -13.96
CA LEU A 219 12.60 -0.16 -12.82
C LEU A 219 14.01 0.32 -13.16
N LYS A 220 14.30 1.58 -12.82
CA LYS A 220 15.64 2.16 -12.80
C LYS A 220 15.89 2.87 -11.47
N ILE A 221 17.14 2.87 -11.02
CA ILE A 221 17.59 3.70 -9.92
C ILE A 221 18.31 4.91 -10.53
N GLU A 222 17.85 6.11 -10.19
CA GLU A 222 18.38 7.37 -10.70
C GLU A 222 18.74 8.31 -9.56
N TYR A 223 19.65 9.25 -9.79
CA TYR A 223 20.01 10.31 -8.85
C TYR A 223 19.41 11.66 -9.27
N GLY A 224 19.08 12.48 -8.28
CA GLY A 224 18.64 13.86 -8.47
C GLY A 224 19.80 14.83 -8.71
N PRO A 225 19.51 16.13 -8.86
CA PRO A 225 20.52 17.16 -8.87
C PRO A 225 21.36 17.13 -7.58
N THR A 226 22.68 17.32 -7.72
CA THR A 226 23.58 17.45 -6.57
C THR A 226 23.39 18.81 -5.89
N GLU A 227 23.08 18.77 -4.61
CA GLU A 227 22.95 19.91 -3.72
C GLU A 227 24.30 20.19 -3.04
N SER A 228 24.54 21.43 -2.60
CA SER A 228 25.81 21.81 -1.95
C SER A 228 25.57 22.79 -0.81
N GLU A 229 26.17 22.48 0.33
CA GLU A 229 26.14 23.29 1.54
C GLU A 229 27.57 23.64 1.97
N TYR A 230 27.74 24.88 2.44
CA TYR A 230 29.04 25.45 2.79
C TYR A 230 29.06 25.76 4.27
N TYR A 231 29.99 25.16 4.97
CA TYR A 231 30.15 25.26 6.41
C TYR A 231 31.47 25.93 6.78
N SER A 232 31.59 26.37 8.04
CA SER A 232 32.88 26.79 8.57
C SER A 232 33.87 25.61 8.51
N PRO A 233 35.18 25.82 8.27
CA PRO A 233 36.16 24.74 8.27
C PRO A 233 36.24 23.95 9.58
N CYS A 234 35.85 24.59 10.68
CA CYS A 234 35.78 23.99 12.02
C CYS A 234 34.39 23.51 12.40
N ASP A 235 33.42 23.57 11.49
CA ASP A 235 32.09 23.07 11.77
C ASP A 235 32.10 21.55 11.73
N ASN A 236 31.53 20.94 12.75
CA ASN A 236 31.33 19.48 12.85
C ASN A 236 29.86 19.11 12.55
N TRP A 237 29.19 19.91 11.72
CA TRP A 237 27.77 19.76 11.45
C TRP A 237 27.55 18.69 10.38
N ASP A 238 27.69 17.43 10.81
CA ASP A 238 27.41 16.22 10.05
C ASP A 238 25.90 15.98 10.04
N ARG A 239 25.15 16.67 9.18
CA ARG A 239 23.70 16.48 9.12
C ARG A 239 23.17 16.44 7.71
N VAL A 240 22.21 15.55 7.51
CA VAL A 240 21.35 15.50 6.33
C VAL A 240 20.29 16.61 6.36
N ASN A 241 20.26 17.43 5.32
CA ASN A 241 19.28 18.52 5.17
C ASN A 241 18.83 18.65 3.70
N PRO A 242 18.12 17.63 3.18
CA PRO A 242 17.82 17.55 1.76
C PRO A 242 16.82 18.61 1.33
N GLY A 243 16.99 19.12 0.11
CA GLY A 243 15.96 19.89 -0.57
C GLY A 243 14.69 19.07 -0.80
N ARG A 244 13.65 19.70 -1.35
CA ARG A 244 12.40 19.00 -1.66
C ARG A 244 12.61 18.00 -2.81
N PRO A 245 12.23 16.72 -2.65
CA PRO A 245 12.36 15.75 -3.74
C PRO A 245 11.36 16.02 -4.87
N ASP A 246 11.75 15.63 -6.07
CA ASP A 246 10.86 15.52 -7.24
C ASP A 246 10.10 14.18 -7.19
N ILE A 247 8.79 14.25 -6.98
CA ILE A 247 7.90 13.08 -6.86
C ILE A 247 6.91 13.08 -8.01
N LYS A 248 6.73 11.93 -8.67
CA LYS A 248 5.67 11.72 -9.64
C LYS A 248 5.00 10.38 -9.42
N ILE A 249 3.71 10.43 -9.08
CA ILE A 249 2.90 9.24 -8.80
C ILE A 249 1.98 9.01 -10.00
N PRO A 250 1.87 7.78 -10.50
CA PRO A 250 0.96 7.47 -11.59
C PRO A 250 -0.47 7.37 -11.03
N ILE A 251 -1.44 7.87 -11.80
CA ILE A 251 -2.87 7.78 -11.47
C ILE A 251 -3.45 6.43 -11.91
N GLU A 252 -2.74 5.72 -12.78
CA GLU A 252 -3.07 4.40 -13.31
C GLU A 252 -1.99 3.39 -12.93
N SER A 253 -2.24 2.09 -13.11
CA SER A 253 -1.25 1.03 -12.83
C SER A 253 -0.05 1.02 -13.80
N TRP A 254 -0.03 1.91 -14.78
CA TRP A 254 1.05 2.06 -15.76
C TRP A 254 1.44 3.53 -15.92
N GLY A 255 2.65 3.75 -16.43
CA GLY A 255 3.11 5.07 -16.83
C GLY A 255 4.49 5.41 -16.27
N TYR A 256 4.81 6.70 -16.29
CA TYR A 256 6.01 7.22 -15.66
C TYR A 256 5.73 7.50 -14.19
N ALA A 257 6.52 6.88 -13.31
CA ALA A 257 6.52 7.13 -11.88
C ALA A 257 7.93 7.40 -11.38
N LYS A 258 8.07 8.25 -10.37
CA LYS A 258 9.33 8.60 -9.74
C LYS A 258 9.12 8.77 -8.24
N TYR A 259 9.77 7.91 -7.47
CA TYR A 259 9.64 7.88 -6.02
C TYR A 259 11.01 8.13 -5.38
N PRO A 260 11.15 9.08 -4.44
CA PRO A 260 12.35 9.18 -3.62
C PRO A 260 12.46 7.92 -2.77
N ILE A 261 13.59 7.24 -2.82
CA ILE A 261 13.80 5.97 -2.09
C ILE A 261 14.96 6.03 -1.11
N GLY A 262 15.80 7.06 -1.20
CA GLY A 262 16.90 7.30 -0.27
C GLY A 262 17.54 8.66 -0.51
N TYR A 263 18.43 9.06 0.38
CA TYR A 263 19.25 10.27 0.22
C TYR A 263 20.72 9.94 0.41
N PHE A 264 21.58 10.53 -0.43
CA PHE A 264 23.02 10.43 -0.28
C PHE A 264 23.59 11.77 0.18
N HIS A 265 24.57 11.76 1.07
CA HIS A 265 25.41 12.92 1.34
C HIS A 265 26.85 12.57 1.68
N THR A 266 27.67 13.61 1.79
CA THR A 266 29.09 13.54 2.16
C THR A 266 29.30 14.26 3.48
N HIS A 267 30.27 13.85 4.29
CA HIS A 267 30.65 14.59 5.49
C HIS A 267 31.83 15.52 5.25
N THR A 268 31.85 16.65 5.96
CA THR A 268 32.87 17.67 5.80
C THR A 268 34.21 17.23 6.39
N PRO A 269 35.35 17.58 5.75
CA PRO A 269 36.65 17.40 6.37
C PRO A 269 36.93 18.48 7.43
N LEU A 270 37.91 18.19 8.30
CA LEU A 270 38.49 19.12 9.28
C LEU A 270 39.89 19.60 8.88
N THR A 271 40.33 19.33 7.65
CA THR A 271 41.66 19.68 7.12
C THR A 271 42.06 21.13 7.37
N TYR A 272 41.13 22.07 7.18
CA TYR A 272 41.41 23.50 7.32
C TYR A 272 40.88 24.10 8.63
N CYS A 273 40.46 23.26 9.58
CA CYS A 273 40.11 23.77 10.88
C CYS A 273 41.36 24.25 11.64
N THR A 274 41.26 25.40 12.31
CA THR A 274 42.33 25.95 13.15
C THR A 274 42.12 25.71 14.65
N SER A 275 40.94 25.21 15.02
CA SER A 275 40.60 24.84 16.39
C SER A 275 40.97 23.38 16.65
N ASP A 276 41.25 23.04 17.90
CA ASP A 276 41.51 21.65 18.30
C ASP A 276 40.18 20.89 18.43
N VAL A 277 39.77 20.24 17.35
CA VAL A 277 38.50 19.50 17.23
C VAL A 277 38.74 18.14 16.58
N GLU A 278 37.91 17.18 16.95
CA GLU A 278 37.86 15.84 16.35
C GLU A 278 36.41 15.44 16.09
N ARG A 279 36.19 14.55 15.12
CA ARG A 279 34.88 13.90 14.93
C ARG A 279 35.03 12.44 14.56
N GLU A 280 34.07 11.65 15.01
CA GLU A 280 33.87 10.28 14.52
C GLU A 280 33.41 10.30 13.06
N THR A 281 33.59 9.18 12.37
CA THR A 281 33.18 9.02 10.97
C THR A 281 32.04 8.04 10.79
N GLY A 282 31.36 8.16 9.65
CA GLY A 282 30.14 7.42 9.35
C GLY A 282 28.90 8.20 9.76
N PHE A 283 27.78 7.51 10.02
CA PHE A 283 26.52 8.16 10.36
C PHE A 283 26.60 8.96 11.66
N SER A 284 26.12 10.20 11.62
CA SER A 284 25.93 11.01 12.80
C SER A 284 24.61 10.68 13.51
N THR A 285 24.45 11.13 14.75
CA THR A 285 23.14 11.05 15.43
C THR A 285 22.05 11.83 14.70
N ALA A 286 22.40 12.90 13.97
CA ALA A 286 21.43 13.66 13.18
C ALA A 286 20.98 12.88 11.94
N ASP A 287 21.90 12.13 11.33
CA ASP A 287 21.63 11.24 10.21
C ASP A 287 20.66 10.12 10.60
N GLU A 288 20.95 9.44 11.71
CA GLU A 288 20.09 8.39 12.28
C GLU A 288 18.70 8.95 12.63
N ALA A 289 18.64 10.10 13.31
CA ALA A 289 17.38 10.73 13.68
C ALA A 289 16.54 11.16 12.46
N TRP A 290 17.19 11.67 11.41
CA TRP A 290 16.50 12.03 10.17
C TRP A 290 15.96 10.80 9.47
N GLN A 291 16.78 9.76 9.35
CA GLN A 291 16.38 8.49 8.75
C GLN A 291 15.17 7.89 9.46
N ASP A 292 15.19 7.85 10.79
CA ASP A 292 14.11 7.26 11.59
C ASP A 292 12.84 8.09 11.50
N GLY A 293 12.95 9.43 11.54
CA GLY A 293 11.79 10.33 11.39
C GLY A 293 11.16 10.27 9.99
N ASN A 294 11.97 9.97 8.98
CA ASN A 294 11.55 9.94 7.58
C ASN A 294 11.25 8.54 7.06
N GLU A 295 11.69 7.51 7.78
CA GLU A 295 11.58 6.10 7.43
C GLU A 295 12.14 5.83 6.03
N THR A 296 13.30 6.44 5.73
CA THR A 296 13.93 6.47 4.41
C THR A 296 15.45 6.34 4.54
N PRO A 297 16.08 5.39 3.81
CA PRO A 297 17.51 5.11 3.93
C PRO A 297 18.36 6.31 3.53
N ILE A 298 19.51 6.39 4.18
CA ILE A 298 20.58 7.30 3.82
C ILE A 298 21.87 6.54 3.51
N LEU A 299 22.68 7.13 2.63
CA LEU A 299 24.04 6.68 2.34
C LEU A 299 25.00 7.85 2.55
N VAL A 300 26.12 7.60 3.22
CA VAL A 300 27.06 8.66 3.59
C VAL A 300 28.45 8.32 3.07
N TYR A 301 29.07 9.22 2.31
CA TYR A 301 30.50 9.13 2.03
C TYR A 301 31.28 9.89 3.10
N ASP A 302 32.17 9.19 3.79
CA ASP A 302 32.98 9.77 4.86
C ASP A 302 34.35 9.08 4.97
N TYR A 303 35.25 9.69 5.72
CA TYR A 303 36.52 9.09 6.09
C TYR A 303 36.33 7.78 6.85
N THR A 304 37.30 6.87 6.74
CA THR A 304 37.22 5.52 7.33
C THR A 304 37.73 5.44 8.77
N SER A 305 38.31 6.52 9.28
CA SER A 305 38.88 6.62 10.61
C SER A 305 38.54 7.98 11.19
N ARG A 306 38.42 8.07 12.52
CA ARG A 306 38.28 9.34 13.24
C ARG A 306 39.27 10.36 12.69
N ILE A 307 38.76 11.55 12.37
CA ILE A 307 39.57 12.65 11.88
C ILE A 307 39.74 13.74 12.96
N THR A 308 40.91 14.37 12.95
CA THR A 308 41.22 15.53 13.79
C THR A 308 41.45 16.76 12.93
N SER A 309 41.40 17.93 13.55
CA SER A 309 41.81 19.20 12.95
C SER A 309 43.18 19.07 12.25
N GLY A 310 43.27 19.54 10.99
CA GLY A 310 44.50 19.48 10.20
C GLY A 310 44.81 18.13 9.54
N HIS A 311 43.89 17.17 9.57
CA HIS A 311 44.08 15.88 8.88
C HIS A 311 44.25 16.05 7.36
N ASP A 312 44.89 15.07 6.71
CA ASP A 312 45.05 15.09 5.25
C ASP A 312 43.69 14.85 4.57
N ILE A 313 43.31 15.76 3.69
CA ILE A 313 42.03 15.73 2.95
C ILE A 313 41.92 14.53 2.01
N HIS A 314 43.03 13.84 1.74
CA HIS A 314 43.11 12.65 0.90
C HIS A 314 43.25 11.35 1.71
N GLU A 315 43.02 11.40 3.03
CA GLU A 315 42.88 10.19 3.85
C GLU A 315 41.77 9.26 3.32
N SER A 316 41.89 7.97 3.65
CA SER A 316 40.97 6.94 3.18
C SER A 316 39.52 7.23 3.56
N ALA A 317 38.64 7.19 2.57
CA ALA A 317 37.20 7.39 2.70
C ALA A 317 36.42 6.25 2.02
N ASP A 318 35.22 5.98 2.52
CA ASP A 318 34.34 4.93 1.98
C ASP A 318 32.86 5.30 2.16
N LEU A 319 32.00 4.53 1.50
CA LEU A 319 30.55 4.67 1.55
C LEU A 319 29.96 3.86 2.71
N TYR A 320 29.36 4.56 3.65
CA TYR A 320 28.56 4.03 4.73
C TYR A 320 27.11 3.87 4.27
N VAL A 321 26.55 2.70 4.58
CA VAL A 321 25.19 2.29 4.17
C VAL A 321 24.36 2.03 5.41
N SER A 322 23.15 2.57 5.44
CA SER A 322 22.25 2.35 6.57
C SER A 322 21.96 0.87 6.78
N TYR A 323 22.13 0.41 8.02
CA TYR A 323 21.88 -0.98 8.40
C TYR A 323 20.43 -1.20 8.88
N ASP A 324 19.91 -0.29 9.71
CA ASP A 324 18.60 -0.43 10.37
C ASP A 324 17.43 0.09 9.52
N CYS A 325 17.69 0.99 8.57
CA CYS A 325 16.72 1.43 7.57
C CYS A 325 17.24 1.04 6.18
N TYR A 326 17.10 -0.21 5.80
CA TYR A 326 17.62 -0.70 4.52
C TYR A 326 16.71 -0.39 3.32
N MET A 327 15.50 0.12 3.54
CA MET A 327 14.51 0.37 2.47
C MET A 327 13.51 1.44 2.95
N ARG A 328 13.09 2.33 2.04
CA ARG A 328 11.97 3.26 2.34
C ARG A 328 10.76 2.47 2.81
N LYS A 329 10.09 2.94 3.87
CA LYS A 329 8.89 2.29 4.39
C LYS A 329 7.83 2.10 3.31
N LEU A 330 7.23 0.91 3.32
CA LEU A 330 6.12 0.57 2.47
C LEU A 330 4.89 1.43 2.80
N PRO A 331 4.37 2.20 1.84
CA PRO A 331 3.18 2.99 2.07
C PRO A 331 1.95 2.09 2.24
N THR A 332 1.05 2.50 3.11
CA THR A 332 -0.29 1.93 3.29
C THR A 332 -1.37 2.88 2.78
N THR A 333 -1.03 4.10 2.36
CA THR A 333 -2.00 5.02 1.76
C THR A 333 -1.37 5.77 0.59
N TRP A 334 -2.22 6.34 -0.27
CA TRP A 334 -1.76 7.21 -1.35
C TRP A 334 -1.03 8.46 -0.83
N GLY A 335 -1.46 9.02 0.30
CA GLY A 335 -0.78 10.15 0.92
C GLY A 335 0.64 9.82 1.40
N GLU A 336 0.93 8.58 1.77
CA GLU A 336 2.29 8.16 2.15
C GLU A 336 3.22 8.00 0.93
N LEU A 337 2.68 7.69 -0.26
CA LEU A 337 3.45 7.77 -1.50
C LEU A 337 3.85 9.22 -1.80
N GLU A 338 2.95 10.16 -1.51
CA GLU A 338 3.11 11.62 -1.69
C GLU A 338 3.95 12.29 -0.62
N LYS A 339 4.34 11.57 0.45
CA LYS A 339 5.07 12.13 1.60
C LYS A 339 6.26 12.95 1.11
N VAL A 340 6.24 14.24 1.49
CA VAL A 340 7.34 15.17 1.33
C VAL A 340 8.14 15.16 2.63
N TYR A 341 9.45 15.09 2.49
CA TYR A 341 10.44 14.94 3.57
C TYR A 341 10.86 16.28 4.17
#